data_AF-A0A7K4B267-F1
#
_entry.id   AF-A0A7K4B267-F1
#
_cell.length_a   1.000
_cell.length_b   1.000
_cell.length_c   1.000
_cell.angle_alpha   90.00
_cell.angle_beta   90.00
_cell.angle_gamma   90.00
#
_symmetry.space_group_name_H-M   'P 1'
#
loop_
_entity.id
_entity.type
_entity.pdbx_description
1 polymer ?
#
loop_
_entity_poly.entity_id
_entity_poly.type
_entity_poly.pdbx_seq_one_letter_code
_entity_poly.pdbx_strand_id
1 'polypeptide(L)'
;MARTAAEESGLPVTYDGRRPSEILAEYPGDKTVLIHRAKTDASAHRFGSLIHSHLKDRGLILIDPGTCQILTWEPVDPSLSAWLSEKTGYTAKPGIHHERYPPDTRVIGGCLPGEPVFVNGIIIGYATSEEAVISFHDGTVQAISGIDLKDHGVEKLIRFGCPDISKAWCKSGNIRISRPMKGDRRIRKGHIVVIDHSAMACFGAFDPDTCGILTIGDDTTSICGHIGCFRGMPILGITDGDIDGIVPEGYAPGSVVLQAARERDDELGIEIAGMVPDGLVVWDEWVEKIIQELGDRVKVVHREI
;
A
#
# COMPACT_ATOMS: atom_id res chain seq x y z
N MET A 1 -3.63 1.30 -2.60
CA MET A 1 -3.46 2.22 -3.74
C MET A 1 -4.33 1.91 -4.97
N ALA A 2 -4.78 0.67 -5.22
CA ALA A 2 -5.71 0.40 -6.33
C ALA A 2 -7.01 1.23 -6.25
N ARG A 3 -7.57 1.40 -5.04
CA ARG A 3 -8.67 2.34 -4.75
C ARG A 3 -8.36 3.74 -5.26
N THR A 4 -7.21 4.30 -4.88
CA THR A 4 -6.78 5.64 -5.30
C THR A 4 -6.69 5.77 -6.82
N ALA A 5 -6.09 4.79 -7.50
CA ALA A 5 -5.97 4.80 -8.96
C ALA A 5 -7.34 4.73 -9.66
N ALA A 6 -8.27 3.94 -9.13
CA ALA A 6 -9.62 3.82 -9.67
C ALA A 6 -10.43 5.12 -9.46
N GLU A 7 -10.36 5.73 -8.28
CA GLU A 7 -10.99 7.03 -7.99
C GLU A 7 -10.44 8.15 -8.88
N GLU A 8 -9.12 8.21 -9.07
CA GLU A 8 -8.46 9.15 -10.00
C GLU A 8 -8.91 8.98 -11.45
N SER A 9 -9.23 7.74 -11.83
CA SER A 9 -9.74 7.41 -13.17
C SER A 9 -11.26 7.64 -13.31
N GLY A 10 -11.93 8.15 -12.27
CA GLY A 10 -13.39 8.37 -12.28
C GLY A 10 -14.21 7.08 -12.25
N LEU A 11 -13.61 5.95 -11.87
CA LEU A 11 -14.32 4.67 -11.75
C LEU A 11 -15.09 4.64 -10.42
N PRO A 12 -16.30 4.04 -10.39
CA PRO A 12 -16.98 3.76 -9.14
C PRO A 12 -16.16 2.74 -8.33
N VAL A 13 -15.91 3.03 -7.06
CA VAL A 13 -15.10 2.18 -6.19
C VAL A 13 -15.87 1.76 -4.96
N THR A 14 -15.82 0.46 -4.66
CA THR A 14 -16.17 -0.10 -3.34
C THR A 14 -14.92 -0.73 -2.76
N TYR A 15 -14.63 -0.42 -1.49
CA TYR A 15 -13.55 -1.06 -0.75
C TYR A 15 -14.14 -2.10 0.20
N ASP A 16 -13.75 -3.35 -0.01
CA ASP A 16 -14.29 -4.49 0.74
C ASP A 16 -13.32 -4.96 1.86
N GLY A 17 -12.02 -4.67 1.72
CA GLY A 17 -11.00 -4.98 2.73
C GLY A 17 -10.65 -6.46 2.90
N ARG A 18 -11.49 -7.39 2.41
CA ARG A 18 -11.20 -8.82 2.37
C ARG A 18 -10.24 -9.20 1.24
N ARG A 19 -9.81 -10.46 1.22
CA ARG A 19 -8.90 -10.98 0.19
C ARG A 19 -9.61 -11.06 -1.17
N PRO A 20 -8.88 -10.87 -2.28
CA PRO A 20 -9.46 -11.02 -3.62
C PRO A 20 -10.16 -12.37 -3.81
N SER A 21 -9.61 -13.47 -3.30
CA SER A 21 -10.21 -14.79 -3.40
C SER A 21 -11.53 -14.93 -2.63
N GLU A 22 -11.65 -14.27 -1.46
CA GLU A 22 -12.87 -14.28 -0.64
C GLU A 22 -13.98 -13.51 -1.33
N ILE A 23 -13.66 -12.33 -1.86
CA ILE A 23 -14.60 -11.50 -2.62
C ILE A 23 -15.03 -12.24 -3.88
N LEU A 24 -14.08 -12.75 -4.67
CA LEU A 24 -14.39 -13.49 -5.89
C LEU A 24 -15.32 -14.66 -5.58
N ALA A 25 -15.07 -15.46 -4.55
CA ALA A 25 -15.91 -16.62 -4.21
C ALA A 25 -17.40 -16.32 -3.99
N GLU A 26 -17.79 -15.08 -3.70
CA GLU A 26 -19.18 -14.68 -3.46
C GLU A 26 -19.95 -14.31 -4.73
N TYR A 27 -19.24 -14.07 -5.85
CA TYR A 27 -19.87 -13.69 -7.11
C TYR A 27 -19.91 -14.87 -8.10
N PRO A 28 -20.77 -14.82 -9.12
CA PRO A 28 -20.73 -15.78 -10.22
C PRO A 28 -19.44 -15.63 -11.06
N GLY A 29 -18.82 -16.76 -11.41
CA GLY A 29 -17.57 -16.79 -12.17
C GLY A 29 -17.67 -16.30 -13.61
N ASP A 30 -18.86 -16.38 -14.20
CA ASP A 30 -19.24 -15.85 -15.52
C ASP A 30 -19.49 -14.33 -15.51
N LYS A 31 -19.41 -13.67 -14.34
CA LYS A 31 -19.70 -12.24 -14.18
C LYS A 31 -18.58 -11.45 -13.52
N THR A 32 -17.50 -12.10 -13.13
CA THR A 32 -16.42 -11.45 -12.37
C THR A 32 -15.05 -11.85 -12.86
N VAL A 33 -14.21 -10.83 -13.04
CA VAL A 33 -12.82 -10.96 -13.47
C VAL A 33 -11.91 -10.29 -12.45
N LEU A 34 -10.68 -10.79 -12.34
CA LEU A 34 -9.63 -10.14 -11.57
C LEU A 34 -8.80 -9.28 -12.50
N ILE A 35 -8.55 -8.03 -12.14
CA ILE A 35 -7.61 -7.17 -12.86
C ILE A 35 -6.44 -6.87 -11.94
N HIS A 36 -5.23 -7.26 -12.37
CA HIS A 36 -4.02 -7.00 -11.62
C HIS A 36 -2.88 -6.73 -12.60
N ARG A 37 -2.23 -5.57 -12.44
CA ARG A 37 -1.02 -5.25 -13.21
C ARG A 37 0.18 -5.90 -12.55
N ALA A 38 0.64 -6.98 -13.14
CA ALA A 38 1.83 -7.68 -12.68
C ALA A 38 3.12 -6.95 -13.10
N LYS A 39 4.22 -7.29 -12.45
CA LYS A 39 5.55 -6.73 -12.73
C LYS A 39 6.23 -7.46 -13.88
N THR A 40 6.05 -8.78 -13.88
CA THR A 40 6.56 -9.73 -14.86
C THR A 40 5.52 -10.80 -15.13
N ASP A 41 5.68 -11.52 -16.24
CA ASP A 41 4.86 -12.70 -16.59
C ASP A 41 4.86 -13.75 -15.47
N ALA A 42 6.04 -14.05 -14.90
CA ALA A 42 6.18 -14.95 -13.77
C ALA A 42 5.38 -14.49 -12.54
N SER A 43 5.39 -13.18 -12.23
CA SER A 43 4.62 -12.63 -11.11
C SER A 43 3.10 -12.70 -11.34
N ALA A 44 2.65 -12.57 -12.60
CA ALA A 44 1.24 -12.69 -12.96
C ALA A 44 0.74 -14.13 -12.71
N HIS A 45 1.51 -15.12 -13.15
CA HIS A 45 1.23 -16.53 -12.92
C HIS A 45 1.27 -16.90 -11.44
N ARG A 46 2.29 -16.43 -10.68
CA ARG A 46 2.37 -16.62 -9.22
C ARG A 46 1.15 -16.07 -8.50
N PHE A 47 0.75 -14.83 -8.80
CA PHE A 47 -0.41 -14.20 -8.15
C PHE A 47 -1.72 -14.88 -8.53
N GLY A 48 -1.96 -15.13 -9.82
CA GLY A 48 -3.17 -15.81 -10.27
C GLY A 48 -3.32 -17.22 -9.71
N SER A 49 -2.22 -18.01 -9.69
CA SER A 49 -2.22 -19.34 -9.08
C SER A 49 -2.52 -19.29 -7.58
N LEU A 50 -1.98 -18.30 -6.85
CA LEU A 50 -2.27 -18.13 -5.43
C LEU A 50 -3.77 -17.88 -5.21
N ILE A 51 -4.36 -16.93 -5.94
CA ILE A 51 -5.78 -16.62 -5.81
C ILE A 51 -6.65 -17.83 -6.20
N HIS A 52 -6.37 -18.48 -7.33
CA HIS A 52 -7.13 -19.65 -7.80
C HIS A 52 -7.09 -20.81 -6.79
N SER A 53 -5.97 -21.03 -6.10
CA SER A 53 -5.86 -22.07 -5.07
C SER A 53 -6.80 -21.90 -3.86
N HIS A 54 -7.45 -20.73 -3.75
CA HIS A 54 -8.45 -20.41 -2.74
C HIS A 54 -9.89 -20.33 -3.28
N LEU A 55 -10.09 -20.52 -4.60
CA LEU A 55 -11.41 -20.44 -5.25
C LEU A 55 -12.16 -21.78 -5.34
N LYS A 56 -11.68 -22.85 -4.68
CA LYS A 56 -12.28 -24.19 -4.71
C LYS A 56 -12.41 -24.68 -6.17
N ASP A 57 -13.63 -25.04 -6.60
CA ASP A 57 -13.93 -25.54 -7.95
C ASP A 57 -14.23 -24.43 -8.97
N ARG A 58 -14.13 -23.16 -8.56
CA ARG A 58 -14.38 -22.02 -9.43
C ARG A 58 -13.10 -21.63 -10.18
N GLY A 59 -13.22 -21.39 -11.48
CA GLY A 59 -12.13 -20.84 -12.29
C GLY A 59 -11.86 -19.34 -12.06
N LEU A 60 -10.77 -18.88 -12.66
CA LEU A 60 -10.27 -17.51 -12.57
C LEU A 60 -9.96 -16.97 -13.95
N ILE A 61 -10.47 -15.78 -14.27
CA ILE A 61 -9.98 -14.95 -15.37
C ILE A 61 -9.22 -13.78 -14.75
N LEU A 62 -7.91 -13.72 -15.00
CA LEU A 62 -7.04 -12.63 -14.60
C LEU A 62 -6.65 -11.82 -15.84
N ILE A 63 -7.04 -10.56 -15.89
CA ILE A 63 -6.59 -9.59 -16.89
C ILE A 63 -5.35 -8.89 -16.33
N ASP A 64 -4.23 -8.99 -17.05
CA ASP A 64 -2.97 -8.35 -16.68
C ASP A 64 -2.56 -7.30 -17.72
N PRO A 65 -2.87 -6.02 -17.47
CA PRO A 65 -2.41 -4.92 -18.30
C PRO A 65 -0.89 -4.71 -18.30
N GLY A 66 -0.17 -5.28 -17.33
CA GLY A 66 1.29 -5.15 -17.22
C GLY A 66 2.02 -5.99 -18.26
N THR A 67 1.49 -7.17 -18.56
CA THR A 67 2.04 -8.09 -19.58
C THR A 67 1.19 -8.16 -20.85
N CYS A 68 0.07 -7.43 -20.89
CA CYS A 68 -0.92 -7.44 -21.98
C CYS A 68 -1.51 -8.83 -22.25
N GLN A 69 -1.84 -9.56 -21.18
CA GLN A 69 -2.36 -10.93 -21.26
C GLN A 69 -3.66 -11.10 -20.47
N ILE A 70 -4.40 -12.15 -20.83
CA ILE A 70 -5.48 -12.70 -20.02
C ILE A 70 -5.06 -14.11 -19.62
N LEU A 71 -4.94 -14.37 -18.32
CA LEU A 71 -4.61 -15.67 -17.78
C LEU A 71 -5.86 -16.38 -17.25
N THR A 72 -6.09 -17.62 -17.67
CA THR A 72 -7.27 -18.40 -17.29
C THR A 72 -6.90 -19.64 -16.50
N TRP A 73 -7.58 -19.87 -15.37
CA TRP A 73 -7.57 -21.14 -14.66
C TRP A 73 -8.98 -21.71 -14.69
N GLU A 74 -9.12 -22.91 -15.25
CA GLU A 74 -10.42 -23.54 -15.50
C GLU A 74 -11.18 -23.88 -14.19
N PRO A 75 -12.53 -23.99 -14.25
CA PRO A 75 -13.39 -23.76 -15.42
C PRO A 75 -13.69 -22.26 -15.68
N VAL A 76 -13.58 -21.80 -16.92
CA VAL A 76 -13.98 -20.44 -17.36
C VAL A 76 -14.97 -20.47 -18.52
N ASP A 77 -15.83 -19.45 -18.62
CA ASP A 77 -16.71 -19.28 -19.78
C ASP A 77 -15.88 -18.83 -21.01
N PRO A 78 -15.80 -19.65 -22.08
CA PRO A 78 -15.01 -19.30 -23.26
C PRO A 78 -15.53 -18.05 -23.98
N SER A 79 -16.83 -17.78 -23.91
CA SER A 79 -17.44 -16.62 -24.56
C SER A 79 -17.03 -15.31 -23.88
N LEU A 80 -16.97 -15.31 -22.54
CA LEU A 80 -16.46 -14.19 -21.75
C LEU A 80 -14.98 -13.96 -22.04
N SER A 81 -14.16 -15.01 -22.06
CA SER A 81 -12.72 -14.89 -22.35
C SER A 81 -12.46 -14.35 -23.77
N ALA A 82 -13.21 -14.81 -24.76
CA ALA A 82 -13.12 -14.32 -26.14
C ALA A 82 -13.53 -12.84 -26.24
N TRP A 83 -14.65 -12.47 -25.62
CA TRP A 83 -15.13 -11.09 -25.59
C TRP A 83 -14.11 -10.15 -24.91
N LEU A 84 -13.51 -10.56 -23.79
CA LEU A 84 -12.48 -9.79 -23.10
C LEU A 84 -11.22 -9.62 -23.98
N SER A 85 -10.81 -10.67 -24.67
CA SER A 85 -9.67 -10.62 -25.61
C SER A 85 -9.94 -9.62 -26.75
N GLU A 86 -11.15 -9.63 -27.31
CA GLU A 86 -11.57 -8.66 -28.32
C GLU A 86 -11.56 -7.22 -27.77
N LYS A 87 -12.10 -6.99 -26.57
CA LYS A 87 -12.18 -5.65 -25.96
C LYS A 87 -10.84 -5.07 -25.55
N THR A 88 -9.93 -5.91 -25.06
CA THR A 88 -8.63 -5.47 -24.54
C THR A 88 -7.53 -5.53 -25.60
N GLY A 89 -7.70 -6.35 -26.65
CA GLY A 89 -6.63 -6.71 -27.57
C GLY A 89 -5.60 -7.67 -26.96
N TYR A 90 -5.84 -8.20 -25.75
CA TYR A 90 -4.92 -9.09 -25.06
C TYR A 90 -5.13 -10.55 -25.47
N THR A 91 -4.04 -11.32 -25.42
CA THR A 91 -4.10 -12.76 -25.72
C THR A 91 -4.48 -13.55 -24.47
N ALA A 92 -5.52 -14.37 -24.57
CA ALA A 92 -5.88 -15.34 -23.54
C ALA A 92 -4.97 -16.57 -23.58
N LYS A 93 -4.47 -16.99 -22.41
CA LYS A 93 -3.61 -18.17 -22.23
C LYS A 93 -3.94 -18.91 -20.93
N PRO A 94 -3.68 -20.22 -20.86
CA PRO A 94 -3.79 -20.95 -19.61
C PRO A 94 -2.81 -20.41 -18.55
N GLY A 95 -3.29 -20.28 -17.33
CA GLY A 95 -2.47 -19.96 -16.17
C GLY A 95 -1.66 -21.16 -15.69
N ILE A 96 -0.42 -20.93 -15.26
CA ILE A 96 0.44 -21.93 -14.64
C ILE A 96 -0.01 -22.16 -13.19
N HIS A 97 -0.05 -23.42 -12.76
CA HIS A 97 -0.25 -23.80 -11.36
C HIS A 97 1.09 -23.86 -10.64
N HIS A 98 1.15 -23.32 -9.42
CA HIS A 98 2.30 -23.41 -8.55
C HIS A 98 1.98 -24.25 -7.32
N GLU A 99 2.95 -25.09 -6.92
CA GLU A 99 2.83 -25.94 -5.76
C GLU A 99 2.70 -25.12 -4.48
N ARG A 100 1.99 -25.68 -3.49
CA ARG A 100 2.00 -25.12 -2.14
C ARG A 100 3.31 -25.48 -1.46
N TYR A 101 3.92 -24.46 -0.87
CA TYR A 101 5.12 -24.60 -0.06
C TYR A 101 4.81 -25.18 1.33
N PRO A 102 5.83 -25.65 2.07
CA PRO A 102 5.68 -26.22 3.40
C PRO A 102 4.88 -25.31 4.36
N PRO A 103 4.06 -25.87 5.29
CA PRO A 103 3.15 -25.10 6.12
C PRO A 103 3.81 -24.05 7.04
N ASP A 104 5.07 -24.27 7.37
CA ASP A 104 5.91 -23.45 8.26
C ASP A 104 6.68 -22.35 7.52
N THR A 105 6.59 -22.31 6.18
CA THR A 105 7.28 -21.34 5.34
C THR A 105 6.31 -20.53 4.49
N ARG A 106 6.73 -19.31 4.14
CA ARG A 106 6.04 -18.46 3.19
C ARG A 106 7.01 -18.14 2.07
N VAL A 107 6.63 -18.54 0.86
CA VAL A 107 7.33 -18.11 -0.35
C VAL A 107 6.58 -16.94 -0.97
N ILE A 108 7.32 -15.88 -1.19
CA ILE A 108 6.87 -14.63 -1.81
C ILE A 108 7.53 -14.62 -3.18
N GLY A 109 6.82 -15.15 -4.17
CA GLY A 109 7.32 -15.31 -5.54
C GLY A 109 7.03 -14.11 -6.45
N GLY A 110 7.80 -13.98 -7.52
CA GLY A 110 7.69 -12.85 -8.45
C GLY A 110 8.28 -11.56 -7.88
N CYS A 111 9.28 -11.67 -7.00
CA CYS A 111 10.06 -10.55 -6.51
C CYS A 111 11.03 -10.07 -7.60
N LEU A 112 11.42 -8.80 -7.51
CA LEU A 112 12.62 -8.29 -8.19
C LEU A 112 13.68 -7.98 -7.12
N PRO A 113 14.96 -8.29 -7.34
CA PRO A 113 16.02 -7.93 -6.39
C PRO A 113 16.00 -6.43 -6.05
N GLY A 114 16.11 -6.11 -4.76
CA GLY A 114 16.01 -4.77 -4.21
C GLY A 114 14.60 -4.32 -3.83
N GLU A 115 13.55 -5.08 -4.15
CA GLU A 115 12.19 -4.71 -3.79
C GLU A 115 11.92 -4.86 -2.29
N PRO A 116 11.15 -3.94 -1.68
CA PRO A 116 10.64 -4.12 -0.33
C PRO A 116 9.72 -5.34 -0.26
N VAL A 117 9.86 -6.13 0.80
CA VAL A 117 9.04 -7.30 1.10
C VAL A 117 8.15 -6.99 2.29
N PHE A 118 6.84 -7.14 2.10
CA PHE A 118 5.83 -6.82 3.09
C PHE A 118 5.25 -8.07 3.73
N VAL A 119 4.97 -7.97 5.02
CA VAL A 119 4.11 -8.88 5.78
C VAL A 119 3.05 -8.05 6.50
N ASN A 120 1.77 -8.26 6.18
CA ASN A 120 0.63 -7.52 6.73
C ASN A 120 0.80 -5.98 6.66
N GLY A 121 1.46 -5.50 5.60
CA GLY A 121 1.70 -4.07 5.39
C GLY A 121 2.96 -3.51 6.03
N ILE A 122 3.70 -4.31 6.81
CA ILE A 122 5.00 -3.93 7.38
C ILE A 122 6.11 -4.42 6.45
N ILE A 123 7.05 -3.54 6.11
CA ILE A 123 8.25 -3.91 5.36
C ILE A 123 9.19 -4.62 6.33
N ILE A 124 9.51 -5.88 6.04
CA ILE A 124 10.36 -6.72 6.89
C ILE A 124 11.78 -6.85 6.35
N GLY A 125 12.04 -6.36 5.14
CA GLY A 125 13.30 -6.55 4.44
C GLY A 125 13.17 -6.32 2.95
N TYR A 126 14.21 -6.66 2.21
CA TYR A 126 14.28 -6.50 0.75
C TYR A 126 14.62 -7.82 0.07
N ALA A 127 13.96 -8.08 -1.05
CA ALA A 127 14.19 -9.28 -1.82
C ALA A 127 15.61 -9.25 -2.43
N THR A 128 16.33 -10.36 -2.33
CA THR A 128 17.64 -10.53 -2.98
C THR A 128 17.57 -11.44 -4.20
N SER A 129 16.41 -12.04 -4.46
CA SER A 129 16.16 -12.93 -5.60
C SER A 129 14.70 -12.83 -6.08
N GLU A 130 14.32 -13.65 -7.07
CA GLU A 130 12.93 -13.71 -7.57
C GLU A 130 11.94 -14.34 -6.58
N GLU A 131 12.45 -15.01 -5.54
CA GLU A 131 11.67 -15.55 -4.43
C GLU A 131 12.27 -15.14 -3.09
N ALA A 132 11.44 -14.58 -2.21
CA ALA A 132 11.78 -14.37 -0.81
C ALA A 132 11.09 -15.44 0.03
N VAL A 133 11.85 -16.18 0.83
CA VAL A 133 11.35 -17.25 1.68
C VAL A 133 11.60 -16.89 3.14
N ILE A 134 10.51 -16.86 3.90
CA ILE A 134 10.53 -16.59 5.34
C ILE A 134 9.85 -17.72 6.10
N SER A 135 10.21 -17.87 7.37
CA SER A 135 9.48 -18.69 8.34
C SER A 135 9.18 -17.85 9.59
N PHE A 136 8.21 -18.29 10.40
CA PHE A 136 8.08 -17.78 11.77
C PHE A 136 8.42 -18.90 12.74
N HIS A 137 9.42 -18.65 13.58
CA HIS A 137 9.85 -19.56 14.63
C HIS A 137 9.99 -18.76 15.93
N ASP A 138 9.50 -19.31 17.04
CA ASP A 138 9.58 -18.69 18.37
C ASP A 138 9.09 -17.23 18.44
N GLY A 139 8.08 -16.89 17.64
CA GLY A 139 7.54 -15.52 17.60
C GLY A 139 8.44 -14.50 16.92
N THR A 140 9.43 -14.93 16.14
CA THR A 140 10.22 -14.05 15.26
C THR A 140 10.17 -14.52 13.81
N VAL A 141 10.35 -13.58 12.88
CA VAL A 141 10.52 -13.90 11.46
C VAL A 141 11.97 -14.27 11.18
N GLN A 142 12.18 -15.37 10.46
CA GLN A 142 13.51 -15.80 10.02
C GLN A 142 13.58 -15.81 8.50
N ALA A 143 14.66 -15.24 7.96
CA ALA A 143 15.01 -15.39 6.55
C ALA A 143 15.49 -16.81 6.29
N ILE A 144 14.85 -17.50 5.34
CA ILE A 144 15.28 -18.81 4.87
C ILE A 144 16.16 -18.63 3.62
N SER A 145 15.69 -17.84 2.65
CA SER A 145 16.44 -17.52 1.43
C SER A 145 15.87 -16.31 0.70
N GLY A 146 16.70 -15.64 -0.11
CA GLY A 146 16.24 -14.65 -1.07
C GLY A 146 15.67 -13.35 -0.48
N ILE A 147 15.99 -13.06 0.78
CA ILE A 147 15.59 -11.85 1.49
C ILE A 147 16.67 -11.41 2.48
N ASP A 148 16.95 -10.11 2.52
CA ASP A 148 17.73 -9.45 3.57
C ASP A 148 16.74 -8.77 4.52
N LEU A 149 16.69 -9.21 5.79
CA LEU A 149 15.77 -8.62 6.78
C LEU A 149 16.25 -7.23 7.22
N LYS A 150 15.27 -6.33 7.44
CA LYS A 150 15.46 -5.00 8.02
C LYS A 150 15.07 -5.08 9.50
N ASP A 151 16.03 -4.90 10.40
CA ASP A 151 15.85 -5.05 11.86
C ASP A 151 14.60 -4.31 12.36
N HIS A 152 14.47 -3.04 12.01
CA HIS A 152 13.33 -2.21 12.43
C HIS A 152 11.96 -2.75 11.93
N GLY A 153 11.93 -3.35 10.74
CA GLY A 153 10.75 -3.99 10.19
C GLY A 153 10.33 -5.24 10.95
N VAL A 154 11.33 -6.05 11.34
CA VAL A 154 11.14 -7.24 12.19
C VAL A 154 10.65 -6.84 13.58
N GLU A 155 11.25 -5.83 14.20
CA GLU A 155 10.83 -5.28 15.48
C GLU A 155 9.37 -4.80 15.45
N LYS A 156 8.98 -4.05 14.41
CA LYS A 156 7.60 -3.60 14.21
C LYS A 156 6.65 -4.81 14.14
N LEU A 157 6.99 -5.83 13.37
CA LEU A 157 6.15 -7.02 13.23
C LEU A 157 5.97 -7.79 14.55
N ILE A 158 7.04 -7.88 15.37
CA ILE A 158 6.97 -8.48 16.71
C ILE A 158 6.07 -7.65 17.63
N ARG A 159 6.23 -6.32 17.63
CA ARG A 159 5.43 -5.39 18.44
C ARG A 159 3.94 -5.47 18.13
N PHE A 160 3.56 -5.67 16.87
CA PHE A 160 2.16 -5.81 16.45
C PHE A 160 1.60 -7.24 16.60
N GLY A 161 2.40 -8.19 17.12
CA GLY A 161 2.04 -9.59 17.24
C GLY A 161 2.25 -10.32 15.92
N CYS A 162 3.32 -11.10 15.83
CA CYS A 162 3.67 -11.83 14.62
C CYS A 162 2.47 -12.64 14.09
N PRO A 163 2.12 -12.49 12.79
CA PRO A 163 0.94 -13.15 12.26
C PRO A 163 1.17 -14.65 12.07
N ASP A 164 0.07 -15.40 12.04
CA ASP A 164 0.05 -16.75 11.47
C ASP A 164 0.53 -16.68 10.02
N ILE A 165 1.69 -17.28 9.74
CA ILE A 165 2.36 -17.22 8.44
C ILE A 165 1.50 -17.73 7.28
N SER A 166 0.64 -18.71 7.55
CA SER A 166 -0.27 -19.28 6.56
C SER A 166 -1.34 -18.27 6.15
N LYS A 167 -1.67 -17.34 7.07
CA LYS A 167 -2.67 -16.29 6.89
C LYS A 167 -2.06 -14.93 6.60
N ALA A 168 -0.75 -14.75 6.74
CA ALA A 168 -0.11 -13.47 6.51
C ALA A 168 -0.32 -12.98 5.06
N TRP A 169 -0.57 -11.68 4.92
CA TRP A 169 -0.65 -11.03 3.62
C TRP A 169 0.74 -10.59 3.20
N CYS A 170 1.33 -11.35 2.30
CA CYS A 170 2.69 -11.10 1.82
C CYS A 170 2.69 -10.61 0.38
N LYS A 171 3.56 -9.65 0.08
CA LYS A 171 3.78 -9.11 -1.26
C LYS A 171 5.18 -8.49 -1.34
N SER A 172 5.66 -8.21 -2.54
CA SER A 172 6.87 -7.43 -2.76
C SER A 172 6.65 -6.30 -3.76
N GLY A 173 7.52 -5.28 -3.67
CA GLY A 173 7.61 -4.19 -4.63
C GLY A 173 6.69 -3.02 -4.31
N ASN A 174 6.77 -2.01 -5.17
CA ASN A 174 6.06 -0.74 -4.97
C ASN A 174 4.55 -0.94 -4.96
N ILE A 175 3.87 -0.28 -4.02
CA ILE A 175 2.42 -0.36 -3.90
C ILE A 175 1.71 0.53 -4.93
N ARG A 176 2.43 1.50 -5.50
CA ARG A 176 2.02 2.33 -6.64
C ARG A 176 3.25 2.89 -7.35
N ILE A 177 3.21 2.94 -8.68
CA ILE A 177 4.32 3.45 -9.51
C ILE A 177 4.01 4.79 -10.18
N SER A 178 2.72 5.11 -10.40
CA SER A 178 2.31 6.38 -11.00
C SER A 178 2.25 7.46 -9.93
N ARG A 179 2.75 8.66 -10.24
CA ARG A 179 2.51 9.86 -9.42
C ARG A 179 1.00 10.12 -9.28
N PRO A 180 0.56 10.70 -8.15
CA PRO A 180 -0.85 11.04 -7.98
C PRO A 180 -1.21 12.24 -8.87
N MET A 181 -2.46 12.27 -9.35
CA MET A 181 -3.03 13.50 -9.89
C MET A 181 -3.11 14.55 -8.78
N LYS A 182 -2.89 15.83 -9.11
CA LYS A 182 -3.04 16.94 -8.17
C LYS A 182 -4.48 17.44 -8.16
N GLY A 183 -5.09 17.47 -6.99
CA GLY A 183 -6.38 18.10 -6.74
C GLY A 183 -6.22 19.48 -6.11
N ASP A 184 -7.19 20.36 -6.36
CA ASP A 184 -7.24 21.68 -5.74
C ASP A 184 -7.58 21.59 -4.25
N ARG A 185 -6.93 22.42 -3.45
CA ARG A 185 -7.22 22.53 -2.02
C ARG A 185 -8.61 23.13 -1.79
N ARG A 186 -9.48 22.36 -1.14
CA ARG A 186 -10.89 22.74 -0.93
C ARG A 186 -11.16 23.38 0.42
N ILE A 187 -10.48 22.91 1.47
CA ILE A 187 -10.74 23.30 2.86
C ILE A 187 -9.45 23.91 3.43
N ARG A 188 -9.59 25.06 4.07
CA ARG A 188 -8.47 25.75 4.77
C ARG A 188 -8.64 25.78 6.28
N LYS A 189 -9.88 25.67 6.76
CA LYS A 189 -10.23 25.66 8.18
C LYS A 189 -11.05 24.44 8.51
N GLY A 190 -10.67 23.71 9.54
CA GLY A 190 -11.26 22.41 9.87
C GLY A 190 -10.57 21.73 11.05
N HIS A 191 -10.88 20.46 11.25
CA HIS A 191 -10.16 19.57 12.15
C HIS A 191 -8.90 19.01 11.49
N ILE A 192 -7.95 18.61 12.33
CA ILE A 192 -6.75 17.88 11.92
C ILE A 192 -6.92 16.43 12.35
N VAL A 193 -6.65 15.51 11.42
CA VAL A 193 -6.62 14.07 11.72
C VAL A 193 -5.17 13.63 11.91
N VAL A 194 -4.89 12.90 12.98
CA VAL A 194 -3.57 12.29 13.21
C VAL A 194 -3.55 10.88 12.65
N ILE A 195 -2.54 10.56 11.86
CA ILE A 195 -2.27 9.22 11.34
C ILE A 195 -0.88 8.81 11.77
N ASP A 196 -0.85 7.83 12.66
CA ASP A 196 0.36 7.24 13.21
C ASP A 196 0.52 5.82 12.63
N HIS A 197 1.56 5.62 11.81
CA HIS A 197 1.99 4.31 11.30
C HIS A 197 0.91 3.43 10.63
N SER A 198 -0.23 4.02 10.26
CA SER A 198 -1.37 3.32 9.65
C SER A 198 -1.92 4.11 8.46
N ALA A 199 -1.16 4.11 7.36
CA ALA A 199 -1.53 4.88 6.17
C ALA A 199 -2.90 4.50 5.58
N MET A 200 -3.40 3.29 5.85
CA MET A 200 -4.76 2.90 5.44
C MET A 200 -5.86 3.70 6.15
N ALA A 201 -5.61 4.18 7.39
CA ALA A 201 -6.53 5.05 8.11
C ALA A 201 -6.78 6.38 7.38
N CYS A 202 -5.89 6.77 6.46
CA CYS A 202 -6.02 7.97 5.64
C CYS A 202 -7.32 8.01 4.85
N PHE A 203 -7.82 6.86 4.39
CA PHE A 203 -9.11 6.83 3.69
C PHE A 203 -10.31 7.22 4.56
N GLY A 204 -10.21 7.10 5.89
CA GLY A 204 -11.21 7.58 6.83
C GLY A 204 -11.05 9.05 7.23
N ALA A 205 -9.92 9.67 6.91
CA ALA A 205 -9.62 11.06 7.25
C ALA A 205 -10.24 12.09 6.29
N PHE A 206 -10.85 11.65 5.19
CA PHE A 206 -11.41 12.54 4.16
C PHE A 206 -12.85 12.94 4.47
N ASP A 207 -13.04 13.59 5.61
CA ASP A 207 -14.32 14.16 6.03
C ASP A 207 -14.47 15.61 5.54
N PRO A 208 -15.70 16.11 5.23
CA PRO A 208 -15.93 17.50 4.83
C PRO A 208 -15.41 18.57 5.79
N ASP A 209 -15.21 18.26 7.07
CA ASP A 209 -14.73 19.21 8.08
C ASP A 209 -13.23 19.05 8.40
N THR A 210 -12.51 18.19 7.68
CA THR A 210 -11.05 18.01 7.85
C THR A 210 -10.28 19.00 6.98
N CYS A 211 -9.33 19.75 7.56
CA CYS A 211 -8.51 20.72 6.82
C CYS A 211 -7.08 20.25 6.52
N GLY A 212 -6.64 19.16 7.13
CA GLY A 212 -5.35 18.55 6.86
C GLY A 212 -5.07 17.36 7.77
N ILE A 213 -3.96 16.67 7.50
CA ILE A 213 -3.59 15.43 8.19
C ILE A 213 -2.20 15.59 8.78
N LEU A 214 -2.05 15.37 10.09
CA LEU A 214 -0.75 15.15 10.71
C LEU A 214 -0.36 13.68 10.50
N THR A 215 0.81 13.43 9.96
CA THR A 215 1.32 12.09 9.65
C THR A 215 2.65 11.86 10.35
N ILE A 216 2.82 10.67 10.94
CA ILE A 216 4.03 10.25 11.66
C ILE A 216 4.55 8.98 10.99
N GLY A 217 5.83 8.96 10.63
CA GLY A 217 6.43 7.91 9.81
C GLY A 217 6.72 8.36 8.39
N ASP A 218 7.94 8.16 7.90
CA ASP A 218 8.35 8.42 6.51
C ASP A 218 7.38 7.79 5.47
N ASP A 219 7.12 6.50 5.60
CA ASP A 219 6.20 5.78 4.70
C ASP A 219 4.74 6.22 4.89
N THR A 220 4.32 6.51 6.12
CA THR A 220 2.98 7.01 6.41
C THR A 220 2.78 8.36 5.72
N THR A 221 3.73 9.27 5.86
CA THR A 221 3.74 10.59 5.24
C THR A 221 3.71 10.48 3.72
N SER A 222 4.55 9.65 3.11
CA SER A 222 4.59 9.50 1.66
C SER A 222 3.27 8.92 1.11
N ILE A 223 2.69 7.90 1.74
CA ILE A 223 1.41 7.31 1.31
C ILE A 223 0.25 8.26 1.54
N CYS A 224 0.14 8.87 2.72
CA CYS A 224 -0.95 9.79 3.05
C CYS A 224 -0.90 11.04 2.18
N GLY A 225 0.30 11.61 1.97
CA GLY A 225 0.53 12.70 1.02
C GLY A 225 0.04 12.30 -0.37
N HIS A 226 0.43 11.11 -0.84
CA HIS A 226 0.05 10.62 -2.15
C HIS A 226 -1.47 10.47 -2.31
N ILE A 227 -2.17 9.90 -1.32
CA ILE A 227 -3.64 9.73 -1.37
C ILE A 227 -4.34 11.10 -1.24
N GLY A 228 -3.82 11.98 -0.38
CA GLY A 228 -4.35 13.33 -0.13
C GLY A 228 -4.14 14.28 -1.30
N CYS A 229 -3.09 14.09 -2.10
CA CYS A 229 -2.73 14.92 -3.24
C CYS A 229 -3.88 15.06 -4.25
N PHE A 230 -4.48 13.94 -4.67
CA PHE A 230 -5.63 13.94 -5.57
C PHE A 230 -6.88 14.59 -4.96
N ARG A 231 -7.02 14.54 -3.63
CA ARG A 231 -8.16 15.07 -2.90
C ARG A 231 -7.99 16.53 -2.49
N GLY A 232 -6.81 17.12 -2.74
CA GLY A 232 -6.47 18.46 -2.26
C GLY A 232 -6.37 18.56 -0.74
N MET A 233 -6.05 17.44 -0.07
CA MET A 233 -5.90 17.38 1.39
C MET A 233 -4.41 17.50 1.75
N PRO A 234 -3.98 18.58 2.41
CA PRO A 234 -2.58 18.76 2.77
C PRO A 234 -2.18 17.86 3.95
N ILE A 235 -0.89 17.55 4.02
CA ILE A 235 -0.30 16.81 5.14
C ILE A 235 0.78 17.65 5.84
N LEU A 236 0.90 17.47 7.16
CA LEU A 236 2.10 17.81 7.93
C LEU A 236 2.77 16.49 8.25
N GLY A 237 3.89 16.20 7.61
CA GLY A 237 4.65 14.97 7.80
C GLY A 237 5.78 15.14 8.79
N ILE A 238 5.90 14.23 9.75
CA ILE A 238 7.02 14.14 10.68
C ILE A 238 7.77 12.86 10.35
N THR A 239 9.02 13.01 9.92
CA THR A 239 9.87 11.94 9.39
C THR A 239 11.24 11.96 10.07
N ASP A 240 11.97 10.86 10.04
CA ASP A 240 13.37 10.81 10.49
C ASP A 240 14.36 10.59 9.34
N GLY A 241 13.86 10.27 8.14
CA GLY A 241 14.62 10.15 6.90
C GLY A 241 14.91 8.71 6.49
N ASP A 242 14.20 7.72 7.05
CA ASP A 242 14.35 6.30 6.76
C ASP A 242 13.39 5.74 5.66
N ILE A 243 12.86 6.63 4.81
CA ILE A 243 11.88 6.31 3.75
C ILE A 243 12.22 5.08 2.88
N ASP A 244 11.24 4.19 2.71
CA ASP A 244 11.40 2.94 1.94
C ASP A 244 11.08 3.08 0.44
N GLY A 245 10.55 4.23 0.00
CA GLY A 245 10.39 4.57 -1.42
C GLY A 245 9.29 3.81 -2.16
N ILE A 246 8.25 3.38 -1.44
CA ILE A 246 7.24 2.41 -1.93
C ILE A 246 6.11 3.04 -2.77
N VAL A 247 6.02 4.37 -2.77
CA VAL A 247 5.18 5.19 -3.65
C VAL A 247 5.99 6.40 -4.13
N PRO A 248 5.74 6.90 -5.35
CA PRO A 248 6.31 8.17 -5.74
C PRO A 248 5.66 9.29 -4.92
N GLU A 249 6.46 10.26 -4.51
CA GLU A 249 5.97 11.42 -3.79
C GLU A 249 4.94 12.22 -4.59
N GLY A 250 3.97 12.75 -3.86
CA GLY A 250 3.03 13.74 -4.36
C GLY A 250 2.25 14.28 -3.18
N TYR A 251 2.14 15.60 -3.10
CA TYR A 251 1.54 16.30 -1.98
C TYR A 251 0.51 17.31 -2.50
N ALA A 252 -0.52 17.61 -1.69
CA ALA A 252 -1.46 18.68 -2.01
C ALA A 252 -0.88 20.05 -1.62
N PRO A 253 -1.28 21.15 -2.28
CA PRO A 253 -0.88 22.50 -1.87
C PRO A 253 -1.12 22.76 -0.38
N GLY A 254 -0.15 23.37 0.31
CA GLY A 254 -0.16 23.57 1.75
C GLY A 254 0.41 22.40 2.57
N SER A 255 0.88 21.34 1.92
CA SER A 255 1.58 20.25 2.63
C SER A 255 3.00 20.67 3.01
N VAL A 256 3.46 20.19 4.17
CA VAL A 256 4.81 20.39 4.67
C VAL A 256 5.35 19.07 5.20
N VAL A 257 6.61 18.74 4.89
CA VAL A 257 7.31 17.61 5.51
C VAL A 257 8.46 18.15 6.34
N LEU A 258 8.47 17.74 7.61
CA LEU A 258 9.47 18.06 8.61
C LEU A 258 10.28 16.81 8.90
N GLN A 259 11.60 16.91 8.78
CA GLN A 259 12.52 15.88 9.23
C GLN A 259 13.02 16.24 10.63
N ALA A 260 12.89 15.32 11.58
CA ALA A 260 13.45 15.45 12.91
C ALA A 260 14.98 15.52 12.85
N ALA A 261 15.58 16.48 13.56
CA ALA A 261 17.02 16.74 13.48
C ALA A 261 17.85 15.89 14.45
N ARG A 262 17.28 15.47 15.58
CA ARG A 262 17.99 14.78 16.68
C ARG A 262 17.20 13.64 17.33
N GLU A 263 15.90 13.59 17.09
CA GLU A 263 14.95 12.68 17.75
C GLU A 263 14.34 11.77 16.68
N ARG A 264 13.70 10.67 17.09
CA ARG A 264 12.89 9.86 16.17
C ARG A 264 11.56 10.55 15.90
N ASP A 265 11.02 10.30 14.71
CA ASP A 265 9.71 10.78 14.31
C ASP A 265 8.58 10.28 15.23
N ASP A 266 8.67 9.06 15.75
CA ASP A 266 7.77 8.47 16.75
C ASP A 266 7.61 9.39 17.98
N GLU A 267 8.73 9.84 18.54
CA GLU A 267 8.79 10.60 19.80
C GLU A 267 8.26 12.02 19.58
N LEU A 268 8.75 12.68 18.54
CA LEU A 268 8.35 14.03 18.18
C LEU A 268 6.90 14.07 17.67
N GLY A 269 6.47 13.05 16.95
CA GLY A 269 5.12 12.91 16.42
C GLY A 269 4.07 12.81 17.52
N ILE A 270 4.35 12.08 18.60
CA ILE A 270 3.47 12.01 19.78
C ILE A 270 3.31 13.39 20.44
N GLU A 271 4.40 14.14 20.57
CA GLU A 271 4.38 15.50 21.11
C GLU A 271 3.47 16.42 20.27
N ILE A 272 3.69 16.44 18.95
CA ILE A 272 2.92 17.29 18.02
C ILE A 272 1.46 16.84 17.96
N ALA A 273 1.18 15.53 18.04
CA ALA A 273 -0.18 15.01 18.13
C ALA A 273 -0.90 15.55 19.37
N GLY A 274 -0.20 15.70 20.50
CA GLY A 274 -0.72 16.35 21.71
C GLY A 274 -0.99 17.85 21.57
N MET A 275 -0.44 18.50 20.54
CA MET A 275 -0.67 19.92 20.21
C MET A 275 -1.83 20.14 19.23
N VAL A 276 -2.43 19.07 18.70
CA VAL A 276 -3.59 19.16 17.82
C VAL A 276 -4.80 19.67 18.62
N PRO A 277 -5.40 20.82 18.26
CA PRO A 277 -6.53 21.35 19.02
C PRO A 277 -7.82 20.55 18.81
N ASP A 278 -8.66 20.49 19.84
CA ASP A 278 -10.00 19.90 19.72
C ASP A 278 -10.93 20.70 18.79
N GLY A 279 -10.63 21.99 18.60
CA GLY A 279 -11.42 22.93 17.79
C GLY A 279 -10.94 23.08 16.36
N LEU A 280 -11.71 23.85 15.58
CA LEU A 280 -11.36 24.16 14.19
C LEU A 280 -10.16 25.10 14.11
N VAL A 281 -9.19 24.76 13.28
CA VAL A 281 -7.97 25.56 13.04
C VAL A 281 -7.87 25.97 11.59
N VAL A 282 -7.17 27.08 11.32
CA VAL A 282 -6.69 27.39 9.96
C VAL A 282 -5.40 26.60 9.75
N TRP A 283 -5.40 25.69 8.79
CA TRP A 283 -4.30 24.74 8.58
C TRP A 283 -2.94 25.41 8.44
N ASP A 284 -2.83 26.43 7.60
CA ASP A 284 -1.54 27.09 7.34
C ASP A 284 -1.00 27.80 8.59
N GLU A 285 -1.89 28.43 9.37
CA GLU A 285 -1.50 29.11 10.62
C GLU A 285 -1.03 28.10 11.68
N TRP A 286 -1.73 26.96 11.79
CA TRP A 286 -1.34 25.90 12.73
C TRP A 286 0.00 25.28 12.34
N VAL A 287 0.23 24.97 11.05
CA VAL A 287 1.50 24.43 10.56
C VAL A 287 2.65 25.39 10.85
N GLU A 288 2.50 26.69 10.55
CA GLU A 288 3.55 27.68 10.87
C GLU A 288 3.81 27.78 12.37
N LYS A 289 2.77 27.71 13.21
CA LYS A 289 2.92 27.68 14.67
C LYS A 289 3.76 26.49 15.11
N ILE A 290 3.46 25.28 14.61
CA ILE A 290 4.23 24.07 14.94
C ILE A 290 5.70 24.23 14.51
N ILE A 291 5.95 24.72 13.30
CA ILE A 291 7.33 24.93 12.82
C ILE A 291 8.09 25.92 13.71
N GLN A 292 7.45 27.00 14.14
CA GLN A 292 8.05 27.98 15.05
C GLN A 292 8.32 27.40 16.44
N GLU A 293 7.39 26.61 16.97
CA GLU A 293 7.48 25.99 18.29
C GLU A 293 8.60 24.94 18.36
N LEU A 294 8.77 24.15 17.29
CA LEU A 294 9.83 23.14 17.20
C LEU A 294 11.21 23.72 16.91
N GLY A 295 11.29 24.85 16.21
CA GLY A 295 12.55 25.57 15.97
C GLY A 295 13.63 24.71 15.33
N ASP A 296 14.79 24.60 15.98
CA ASP A 296 15.95 23.85 15.47
C ASP A 296 15.84 22.32 15.63
N ARG A 297 14.76 21.82 16.27
CA ARG A 297 14.49 20.38 16.40
C ARG A 297 14.06 19.74 15.08
N VAL A 298 13.59 20.55 14.12
CA VAL A 298 13.11 20.07 12.82
C VAL A 298 13.73 20.84 11.67
N LYS A 299 13.86 20.17 10.54
CA LYS A 299 14.19 20.77 9.26
C LYS A 299 13.00 20.62 8.33
N VAL A 300 12.57 21.71 7.72
CA VAL A 300 11.62 21.65 6.61
C VAL A 300 12.33 21.06 5.40
N VAL A 301 11.94 19.86 5.00
CA VAL A 301 12.51 19.14 3.83
C VAL A 301 11.63 19.25 2.59
N HIS A 302 10.34 19.52 2.77
CA HIS A 302 9.41 19.79 1.67
C HIS A 302 8.37 20.85 2.05
N ARG A 303 8.03 21.73 1.09
CA ARG A 303 6.85 22.61 1.14
C ARG A 303 6.17 22.59 -0.21
N GLU A 304 4.92 22.16 -0.24
CA GLU A 304 4.09 22.19 -1.44
C GLU A 304 3.33 23.53 -1.49
N ILE A 305 3.59 24.32 -2.53
CA ILE A 305 2.97 25.64 -2.75
C ILE A 305 1.74 25.50 -3.65
#